data_AF-A0A501WJ98-F1
#
_entry.id   AF-A0A501WJ98-F1
#
_cell.length_a   1.000
_cell.length_b   1.000
_cell.length_c   1.000
_cell.angle_alpha   90.00
_cell.angle_beta   90.00
_cell.angle_gamma   90.00
#
_symmetry.space_group_name_H-M   'P 1'
#
loop_
_entity.id
_entity.type
_entity.pdbx_description
1 polymer ?
#
loop_
_entity_poly.entity_id
_entity_poly.type
_entity_poly.pdbx_seq_one_letter_code
_entity_poly.pdbx_strand_id
1 'polypeptide(L)' 'MGVDVGARHHIYETIGRMADEGLAVLLISSDVDEVALECDRVSVMYKGKITREFGATRGRADLIAAATGGQ' A
#
# COMPACT_ATOMS: atom_id res chain seq x y z
N MET A 1 13.49 -3.54 -10.20
CA MET A 1 13.79 -4.75 -10.99
C MET A 1 12.45 -5.24 -11.52
N GLY A 2 12.32 -5.48 -12.83
CA GLY A 2 11.02 -5.81 -13.43
C GLY A 2 10.55 -7.20 -13.02
N VAL A 3 9.71 -7.26 -11.99
CA VAL A 3 8.75 -8.36 -11.84
C VAL A 3 7.68 -8.13 -12.89
N ASP A 4 7.49 -9.13 -13.76
CA ASP A 4 6.41 -9.19 -14.74
C ASP A 4 5.06 -8.79 -14.10
N VAL A 5 4.29 -7.94 -14.77
CA VAL A 5 3.04 -7.37 -14.21
C VAL A 5 2.06 -8.50 -13.83
N GLY A 6 2.00 -9.58 -14.62
CA GLY A 6 1.17 -10.74 -14.32
C GLY A 6 1.67 -11.53 -13.12
N ALA A 7 3.00 -11.69 -12.99
CA ALA A 7 3.58 -12.34 -11.81
C ALA A 7 3.29 -11.53 -10.52
N ARG A 8 3.31 -10.20 -10.60
CA ARG A 8 2.99 -9.32 -9.47
C ARG A 8 1.53 -9.44 -9.03
N HIS A 9 0.61 -9.43 -10.00
CA HIS A 9 -0.81 -9.63 -9.73
C HIS A 9 -1.07 -10.95 -8.97
N HIS A 10 -0.45 -12.04 -9.41
CA HIS A 10 -0.62 -13.33 -8.75
C HIS A 10 -0.06 -13.37 -7.31
N ILE A 11 1.03 -12.63 -7.07
CA ILE A 11 1.56 -12.44 -5.71
C ILE A 11 0.54 -11.72 -4.84
N TYR A 12 -0.05 -10.63 -5.31
CA TYR A 12 -1.05 -9.88 -4.54
C TYR A 12 -2.33 -10.68 -4.30
N GLU A 13 -2.85 -11.41 -5.30
CA GLU A 13 -3.98 -12.32 -5.10
C GLU A 13 -3.71 -13.34 -4.00
N THR A 14 -2.50 -13.92 -3.99
CA THR A 14 -2.11 -14.91 -3.00
C THR A 14 -2.00 -14.29 -1.61
N ILE A 15 -1.40 -13.11 -1.51
CA ILE A 15 -1.26 -12.37 -0.25
C ILE A 15 -2.63 -11.93 0.28
N GLY A 16 -3.51 -11.41 -0.59
CA GLY A 16 -4.87 -11.00 -0.25
C GLY A 16 -5.69 -12.17 0.30
N ARG A 17 -5.63 -13.34 -0.36
CA ARG A 17 -6.29 -14.56 0.16
C ARG A 17 -5.77 -14.95 1.53
N MET A 18 -4.46 -14.90 1.76
CA MET A 18 -3.89 -15.22 3.08
C MET A 18 -4.34 -14.20 4.14
N ALA A 19 -4.46 -12.92 3.77
CA ALA A 19 -4.99 -11.89 4.66
C ALA A 19 -6.46 -12.13 5.00
N ASP A 20 -7.29 -12.51 4.01
CA ASP A 20 -8.69 -12.90 4.21
C ASP A 20 -8.84 -14.13 5.13
N GLU A 21 -7.86 -15.03 5.11
CA GLU A 21 -7.75 -16.18 6.02
C GLU A 21 -7.26 -15.81 7.44
N GLY A 22 -7.02 -14.52 7.70
CA GLY A 22 -6.67 -13.97 9.02
C GLY A 22 -5.16 -13.75 9.23
N LEU A 23 -4.33 -13.87 8.19
CA LEU A 23 -2.90 -13.58 8.29
C LEU A 23 -2.65 -12.06 8.28
N ALA A 24 -1.85 -11.56 9.22
CA ALA A 24 -1.40 -10.17 9.16
C ALA A 24 -0.31 -10.01 8.08
N VAL A 25 -0.54 -9.10 7.14
CA VAL A 25 0.39 -8.79 6.04
C VAL A 25 0.92 -7.36 6.19
N LEU A 26 2.23 -7.18 6.05
CA LEU A 26 2.86 -5.87 5.90
C LEU A 26 3.40 -5.73 4.47
N LEU A 27 2.67 -4.98 3.64
CA LEU A 27 3.12 -4.61 2.31
C LEU A 27 3.90 -3.29 2.36
N ILE A 28 5.12 -3.28 1.82
CA ILE A 28 5.95 -2.08 1.67
C ILE A 28 6.12 -1.83 0.18
N SER A 29 5.56 -0.73 -0.30
CA SER A 29 5.77 -0.26 -1.67
C SER A 29 5.93 1.26 -1.71
N SER A 30 6.70 1.73 -2.68
CA SER A 30 6.81 3.14 -3.05
C SER A 30 5.85 3.52 -4.17
N ASP A 31 5.15 2.55 -4.75
CA ASP A 31 4.12 2.77 -5.75
C ASP A 31 2.78 3.05 -5.04
N VAL A 32 2.26 4.25 -5.26
CA VAL A 32 1.01 4.70 -4.64
C VAL A 32 -0.17 3.86 -5.15
N ASP A 33 -0.14 3.44 -6.40
CA ASP A 33 -1.24 2.70 -7.01
C ASP A 33 -1.31 1.27 -6.42
N GLU A 34 -0.17 0.65 -6.13
CA GLU A 34 -0.13 -0.65 -5.44
C GLU A 34 -0.69 -0.57 -4.02
N VAL A 35 -0.24 0.38 -3.20
CA VAL A 35 -0.76 0.50 -1.81
C VAL A 35 -2.21 0.97 -1.76
N ALA A 36 -2.67 1.70 -2.78
CA ALA A 36 -4.06 2.13 -2.89
C ALA A 36 -4.99 0.98 -3.29
N LEU A 37 -4.49 -0.02 -4.00
CA LEU A 37 -5.28 -1.18 -4.44
C LEU A 37 -5.26 -2.31 -3.40
N GLU A 38 -4.08 -2.64 -2.88
CA GLU A 38 -3.87 -3.93 -2.17
C GLU A 38 -4.02 -3.86 -0.64
N CYS A 39 -3.97 -2.66 -0.04
CA CYS A 39 -3.99 -2.51 1.42
C CYS A 39 -5.37 -2.17 1.98
N ASP A 40 -5.72 -2.67 3.16
CA ASP A 40 -6.88 -2.17 3.93
C ASP A 40 -6.56 -0.85 4.67
N ARG A 41 -5.30 -0.69 5.07
CA ARG A 41 -4.78 0.48 5.76
C ARG A 41 -3.40 0.84 5.23
N VAL A 42 -3.15 2.14 5.08
CA VAL A 42 -1.86 2.67 4.60
C VAL A 42 -1.31 3.65 5.63
N SER A 43 -0.12 3.39 6.15
CA SER A 43 0.63 4.33 7.00
C SER A 43 1.77 4.92 6.18
N VAL A 44 1.82 6.25 6.08
CA VAL A 44 2.84 6.95 5.30
C VAL A 44 3.98 7.38 6.20
N MET A 45 5.19 6.96 5.84
CA MET A 45 6.42 7.36 6.53
C MET A 45 7.11 8.51 5.78
N TYR A 46 7.39 9.60 6.49
CA TYR A 46 8.18 10.72 5.98
C TYR A 46 9.24 11.12 7.01
N LYS A 47 10.51 11.20 6.57
CA LYS A 47 11.68 11.49 7.44
C LYS A 47 11.72 10.64 8.72
N GLY A 48 11.48 9.34 8.58
CA GLY A 48 11.57 8.36 9.68
C GLY A 48 10.40 8.39 10.67
N LYS A 49 9.31 9.10 10.37
CA LYS A 49 8.10 9.16 11.21
C LYS A 49 6.87 8.81 10.40
N ILE A 50 5.90 8.13 11.01
CA ILE A 50 4.55 7.99 10.43
C ILE A 50 3.84 9.34 10.56
N THR A 51 3.47 9.94 9.45
CA THR A 51 2.87 11.29 9.40
C THR A 51 1.39 11.28 9.05
N ARG A 52 0.93 10.23 8.36
CA ARG A 52 -0.47 10.05 7.94
C ARG A 52 -0.84 8.57 7.96
N GLU A 53 -2.11 8.30 8.22
CA GLU A 53 -2.71 6.99 8.09
C GLU A 53 -4.04 7.10 7.34
N PHE A 54 -4.31 6.11 6.49
CA PHE A 54 -5.49 6.04 5.65
C PHE A 54 -6.15 4.67 5.81
N GLY A 55 -7.47 4.62 5.94
CA GLY A 55 -8.24 3.38 5.84
C GLY A 55 -8.60 3.04 4.39
N ALA A 56 -9.45 2.04 4.18
CA ALA A 56 -9.77 1.53 2.84
C ALA A 56 -10.33 2.58 1.87
N THR A 57 -11.04 3.59 2.38
CA THR A 57 -11.49 4.73 1.57
C THR A 57 -10.42 5.83 1.60
N ARG A 58 -9.65 5.96 0.52
CA ARG A 58 -8.65 7.01 0.36
C ARG A 58 -8.57 7.53 -1.08
N GLY A 59 -8.20 8.80 -1.24
CA GLY A 59 -7.89 9.38 -2.53
C GLY A 59 -6.43 9.15 -2.91
N ARG A 60 -6.17 8.86 -4.19
CA ARG A 60 -4.81 8.78 -4.74
C ARG A 60 -4.02 10.08 -4.51
N ALA A 61 -4.68 11.23 -4.66
CA ALA A 61 -4.07 12.54 -4.45
C ALA A 61 -3.59 12.72 -3.00
N ASP A 62 -4.37 12.25 -2.02
CA ASP A 62 -4.05 12.36 -0.60
C ASP A 62 -2.81 11.53 -0.24
N LEU A 63 -2.69 10.32 -0.82
CA LEU A 63 -1.52 9.45 -0.64
C LEU A 63 -0.25 10.09 -1.19
N ILE A 64 -0.31 10.68 -2.40
CA ILE A 64 0.84 11.38 -3.02
C ILE A 64 1.23 12.60 -2.18
N ALA A 65 0.25 13.40 -1.74
CA ALA A 65 0.49 14.55 -0.89
C ALA A 65 1.19 14.11 0.41
N ALA A 66 0.67 13.09 1.10
CA ALA A 66 1.28 12.57 2.31
C ALA A 66 2.71 12.04 2.10
N ALA A 67 2.96 11.31 1.01
CA ALA A 67 4.28 10.72 0.71
C ALA A 67 5.35 11.77 0.40
N THR A 68 4.94 12.93 -0.11
CA THR A 68 5.85 14.05 -0.44
C THR A 68 6.01 15.05 0.70
N GLY A 69 5.30 14.84 1.82
CA GLY A 69 5.33 15.73 2.99
C GLY A 69 4.29 16.86 2.95
N GLY A 70 3.34 16.80 2.01
CA GLY A 70 2.17 17.67 1.95
C GLY A 70 1.25 17.46 3.17
N GLN A 71 0.81 18.57 3.75
CA GLN A 71 -0.14 18.63 4.86
C GLN A 71 -1.57 18.40 4.36
#